data_AF-A0A0J6WGV6-F1
#
_entry.id   AF-A0A0J6WGV6-F1
#
_cell.length_a   1.000
_cell.length_b   1.000
_cell.length_c   1.000
_cell.angle_alpha   90.00
_cell.angle_beta   90.00
_cell.angle_gamma   90.00
#
_symmetry.space_group_name_H-M   'P 1'
#
loop_
_entity.id
_entity.type
_entity.pdbx_description
1 polymer ?
#
loop_
_entity_poly.entity_id
_entity_poly.type
_entity_poly.pdbx_seq_one_letter_code
_entity_poly.pdbx_strand_id
1 'polypeptide(L)'
;MSELPRDPRSKQGWNPEPVAGNYNECAQLSAVIVKANTNSQNPNTRAVLFHRGKFIPTGVPDTYGFNGLDGVGTTGDTVALKYSGGMPGLDSIVKFRWNGSGVELIGNTPR
;
A
#
# COMPACT_ATOMS: atom_id res chain seq x y z
N MET A 1 -5.55 -16.92 11.84
CA MET A 1 -5.25 -16.01 10.71
C MET A 1 -5.41 -14.59 11.24
N SER A 2 -4.43 -13.72 11.06
CA SER A 2 -4.59 -12.31 11.42
C SER A 2 -5.38 -11.62 10.33
N GLU A 3 -6.63 -11.26 10.64
CA GLU A 3 -7.45 -10.44 9.74
C GLU A 3 -7.02 -8.97 9.82
N LEU A 4 -7.10 -8.27 8.68
CA LEU A 4 -6.86 -6.83 8.67
C LEU A 4 -7.94 -6.13 9.50
N PRO A 5 -7.57 -5.11 10.32
CA PRO A 5 -8.54 -4.24 10.95
C PRO A 5 -9.52 -3.69 9.91
N ARG A 6 -10.81 -3.62 10.28
CA ARG A 6 -11.88 -3.08 9.43
C ARG A 6 -11.55 -1.66 8.96
N ASP A 7 -12.05 -1.29 7.79
CA ASP A 7 -11.87 0.06 7.24
C ASP A 7 -12.38 1.11 8.23
N PRO A 8 -11.56 2.08 8.66
CA PRO A 8 -11.94 3.03 9.70
C PRO A 8 -13.10 3.93 9.29
N ARG A 9 -13.30 4.18 7.99
CA ARG A 9 -14.34 5.09 7.47
C ARG A 9 -15.70 4.41 7.31
N SER A 10 -15.75 3.23 6.72
CA SER A 10 -17.00 2.49 6.43
C SER A 10 -17.33 1.38 7.42
N LYS A 11 -16.37 0.97 8.27
CA LYS A 11 -16.42 -0.20 9.16
C LYS A 11 -16.60 -1.54 8.43
N GLN A 12 -16.50 -1.55 7.10
CA GLN A 12 -16.57 -2.77 6.31
C GLN A 12 -15.23 -3.51 6.28
N GLY A 13 -15.29 -4.77 5.85
CA GLY A 13 -14.08 -5.53 5.52
C GLY A 13 -13.39 -4.99 4.26
N TRP A 14 -12.27 -5.61 3.90
CA TRP A 14 -11.54 -5.30 2.67
C TRP A 14 -11.95 -6.24 1.56
N ASN A 15 -12.05 -5.73 0.33
CA ASN A 15 -12.26 -6.57 -0.85
C ASN A 15 -10.97 -7.38 -1.11
N PRO A 16 -11.05 -8.72 -1.26
CA PRO A 16 -9.87 -9.55 -1.53
C PRO A 16 -9.25 -9.31 -2.91
N GLU A 17 -9.99 -8.72 -3.85
CA GLU A 17 -9.47 -8.36 -5.16
C GLU A 17 -8.56 -7.13 -5.06
N PRO A 18 -7.27 -7.26 -5.43
CA PRO A 18 -6.33 -6.16 -5.33
C PRO A 18 -6.58 -5.11 -6.42
N VAL A 19 -6.45 -3.84 -6.04
CA VAL A 19 -6.50 -2.70 -6.96
C VAL A 19 -5.16 -2.54 -7.69
N ALA A 20 -4.07 -2.79 -6.97
CA ALA A 20 -2.70 -2.81 -7.49
C ALA A 20 -1.81 -3.62 -6.54
N GLY A 21 -0.63 -4.03 -6.97
CA GLY A 21 0.31 -4.71 -6.09
C GLY A 21 1.61 -5.10 -6.79
N ASN A 22 2.63 -5.36 -5.99
CA ASN A 22 3.90 -5.95 -6.41
C ASN A 22 4.30 -7.12 -5.50
N TYR A 23 3.31 -7.84 -4.95
CA TYR A 23 3.53 -8.97 -4.04
C TYR A 23 4.59 -9.92 -4.58
N ASN A 24 5.61 -10.17 -3.76
CA ASN A 24 6.73 -11.03 -4.12
C ASN A 24 7.31 -11.65 -2.84
N GLU A 25 7.33 -12.98 -2.79
CA GLU A 25 7.86 -13.74 -1.66
C GLU A 25 9.39 -13.64 -1.51
N CYS A 26 10.09 -13.31 -2.59
CA CYS A 26 11.54 -13.11 -2.61
C CYS A 26 11.95 -11.66 -2.26
N ALA A 27 11.04 -10.69 -2.35
CA ALA A 27 11.34 -9.30 -2.03
C ALA A 27 11.41 -9.08 -0.51
N GLN A 28 12.33 -8.20 -0.07
CA GLN A 28 12.35 -7.75 1.31
C GLN A 28 11.12 -6.92 1.66
N LEU A 29 10.57 -6.15 0.71
CA LEU A 29 9.33 -5.43 0.90
C LEU A 29 8.47 -5.53 -0.35
N SER A 30 7.21 -5.91 -0.18
CA SER A 30 6.20 -5.85 -1.24
C SER A 30 4.86 -5.41 -0.68
N ALA A 31 3.94 -5.02 -1.56
CA ALA A 31 2.66 -4.46 -1.19
C ALA A 31 1.51 -4.97 -2.07
N VAL A 32 0.33 -5.00 -1.48
CA VAL A 32 -0.95 -5.17 -2.18
C VAL A 32 -1.89 -4.06 -1.73
N ILE A 33 -2.45 -3.33 -2.67
CA ILE A 33 -3.45 -2.29 -2.40
C ILE A 33 -4.84 -2.91 -2.51
N VAL A 34 -5.60 -2.83 -1.44
CA VAL A 34 -6.99 -3.28 -1.37
C VAL A 34 -7.92 -2.08 -1.19
N LYS A 35 -9.19 -2.25 -1.57
CA LYS A 35 -10.25 -1.27 -1.33
C LYS A 35 -11.27 -1.79 -0.33
N ALA A 36 -11.93 -0.90 0.40
CA ALA A 36 -13.02 -1.25 1.30
C ALA A 36 -14.16 -1.93 0.51
N ASN A 37 -14.74 -2.99 1.07
CA ASN A 37 -15.82 -3.74 0.45
C ASN A 37 -17.15 -3.00 0.62
N THR A 38 -17.33 -1.93 -0.16
CA THR A 38 -18.47 -1.02 -0.09
C THR A 38 -18.93 -0.62 -1.48
N ASN A 39 -20.19 -0.20 -1.61
CA ASN A 39 -20.74 0.40 -2.83
C ASN A 39 -20.51 1.93 -2.91
N SER A 40 -19.61 2.49 -2.09
CA SER A 40 -19.26 3.91 -2.17
C SER A 40 -18.60 4.23 -3.51
N GLN A 41 -18.90 5.41 -4.07
CA GLN A 41 -18.26 5.88 -5.30
C GLN A 41 -16.74 6.00 -5.17
N ASN A 42 -16.26 6.40 -3.99
CA ASN A 42 -14.84 6.59 -3.69
C ASN A 42 -14.48 5.73 -2.46
N PRO A 43 -14.39 4.39 -2.58
CA PRO A 43 -14.08 3.52 -1.44
C PRO A 43 -12.68 3.82 -0.90
N ASN A 44 -12.48 3.60 0.40
CA ASN A 44 -11.16 3.84 0.99
C ASN A 44 -10.21 2.74 0.52
N THR A 45 -8.94 3.06 0.31
CA THR A 45 -7.91 2.09 -0.05
C THR A 45 -6.89 1.96 1.06
N ARG A 46 -6.19 0.83 1.11
CA ARG A 46 -5.08 0.58 2.03
C ARG A 46 -4.03 -0.27 1.34
N ALA A 47 -2.75 0.08 1.49
CA ALA A 47 -1.66 -0.83 1.12
C ALA A 47 -1.33 -1.78 2.27
N VAL A 48 -1.45 -3.07 2.01
CA VAL A 48 -1.02 -4.18 2.88
C VAL A 48 0.43 -4.50 2.54
N LEU A 49 1.32 -4.46 3.52
CA LEU A 49 2.75 -4.69 3.31
C LEU A 49 3.19 -6.08 3.74
N PHE A 50 4.18 -6.62 3.02
CA PHE A 50 4.72 -7.95 3.21
C PHE A 50 6.25 -7.91 3.23
N HIS A 51 6.86 -8.62 4.18
CA HIS A 51 8.29 -8.89 4.21
C HIS A 51 8.53 -10.35 3.82
N ARG A 52 9.18 -10.60 2.68
CA ARG A 52 9.43 -11.96 2.17
C ARG A 52 8.16 -12.82 2.12
N GLY A 53 7.11 -12.25 1.53
CA GLY A 53 5.77 -12.87 1.42
C GLY A 53 4.95 -12.92 2.71
N LYS A 54 5.51 -12.54 3.87
CA LYS A 54 4.81 -12.57 5.15
C LYS A 54 4.19 -11.21 5.47
N PHE A 55 2.91 -11.21 5.81
CA PHE A 55 2.19 -10.00 6.22
C PHE A 55 2.88 -9.33 7.42
N ILE A 56 3.00 -7.99 7.37
CA ILE A 56 3.58 -7.16 8.44
C ILE A 56 2.42 -6.53 9.25
N PRO A 57 2.12 -7.03 10.46
CA PRO A 57 0.93 -6.59 11.21
C PRO A 57 1.11 -5.28 11.97
N THR A 58 2.35 -4.89 12.29
CA THR A 58 2.70 -3.76 13.16
C THR A 58 3.94 -3.04 12.64
N GLY A 59 4.21 -1.83 13.13
CA GLY A 59 5.39 -1.05 12.70
C GLY A 59 5.32 -0.58 11.25
N VAL A 60 4.10 -0.46 10.71
CA VAL A 60 3.83 0.05 9.36
C VAL A 60 3.10 1.39 9.50
N PRO A 61 3.54 2.46 8.82
CA PRO A 61 2.80 3.71 8.75
C PRO A 61 1.39 3.52 8.18
N ASP A 62 0.50 4.49 8.40
CA ASP A 62 -0.81 4.46 7.75
C ASP A 62 -0.67 4.60 6.22
N THR A 63 -1.20 3.63 5.49
CA THR A 63 -1.09 3.52 4.02
C THR A 63 -2.42 3.74 3.31
N TYR A 64 -3.30 4.53 3.91
CA TYR A 64 -4.62 4.80 3.32
C TYR A 64 -4.53 5.74 2.12
N GLY A 65 -5.46 5.60 1.18
CA GLY A 65 -5.66 6.54 0.07
C GLY A 65 -4.80 6.30 -1.17
N PHE A 66 -3.73 5.50 -1.09
CA PHE A 66 -2.96 5.10 -2.28
C PHE A 66 -3.77 4.17 -3.20
N ASN A 67 -3.67 4.35 -4.51
CA ASN A 67 -4.43 3.59 -5.51
C ASN A 67 -3.54 2.98 -6.61
N GLY A 68 -2.21 3.07 -6.48
CA GLY A 68 -1.28 2.42 -7.38
C GLY A 68 0.14 2.32 -6.81
N LEU A 69 1.06 1.79 -7.61
CA LEU A 69 2.49 1.80 -7.35
C LEU A 69 3.24 2.59 -8.43
N ASP A 70 4.34 3.21 -8.06
CA ASP A 70 5.35 3.71 -9.01
C ASP A 70 6.39 2.62 -9.26
N GLY A 71 6.37 2.03 -10.46
CA GLY A 71 7.29 0.95 -10.83
C GLY A 71 8.76 1.38 -10.86
N VAL A 72 9.04 2.66 -11.16
CA VAL A 72 10.40 3.20 -11.20
C VAL A 72 10.99 3.34 -9.80
N GLY A 73 10.18 3.78 -8.84
CA GLY A 73 10.59 3.96 -7.44
C GLY A 73 10.51 2.70 -6.58
N THR A 74 10.03 1.58 -7.12
CA THR A 74 9.85 0.31 -6.41
C THR A 74 11.01 -0.65 -6.71
N THR A 75 11.65 -1.17 -5.66
CA THR A 75 12.80 -2.09 -5.71
C THR A 75 12.52 -3.32 -4.82
N GLY A 76 13.52 -4.16 -4.58
CA GLY A 76 13.37 -5.34 -3.72
C GLY A 76 13.12 -5.04 -2.25
N ASP A 77 13.55 -3.87 -1.74
CA ASP A 77 13.42 -3.43 -0.36
C ASP A 77 12.55 -2.18 -0.18
N THR A 78 12.16 -1.54 -1.29
CA THR A 78 11.42 -0.29 -1.32
C THR A 78 10.12 -0.44 -2.12
N VAL A 79 9.01 0.01 -1.55
CA VAL A 79 7.72 0.14 -2.23
C VAL A 79 7.41 1.62 -2.39
N ALA A 80 7.18 2.05 -3.63
CA ALA A 80 6.72 3.41 -3.93
C ALA A 80 5.20 3.37 -4.16
N LEU A 81 4.42 3.80 -3.16
CA LEU A 81 2.98 3.91 -3.27
C LEU A 81 2.60 5.22 -3.96
N LYS A 82 1.60 5.11 -4.83
CA LYS A 82 1.14 6.20 -5.69
C LYS A 82 -0.31 6.52 -5.40
N TYR A 83 -0.61 7.81 -5.30
CA TYR A 83 -1.96 8.32 -5.43
C TYR A 83 -2.08 9.06 -6.76
N SER A 84 -3.05 8.66 -7.57
CA SER A 84 -3.42 9.36 -8.80
C SER A 84 -4.88 9.81 -8.73
N GLY A 85 -5.11 11.11 -8.89
CA GLY A 85 -6.44 11.70 -9.02
C GLY A 85 -7.01 11.64 -10.44
N GLY A 86 -6.30 10.99 -11.39
CA GLY A 86 -6.68 10.94 -12.81
C GLY A 86 -6.22 12.14 -13.64
N MET A 87 -5.55 13.13 -13.04
CA MET A 87 -4.89 14.22 -13.75
C MET A 87 -3.43 13.84 -14.07
N PRO A 88 -3.03 13.78 -15.35
CA PRO A 88 -1.65 13.46 -15.72
C PRO A 88 -0.64 14.42 -15.09
N GLY A 89 0.44 13.88 -14.52
CA GLY A 89 1.52 14.68 -13.94
C GLY A 89 1.20 15.34 -12.60
N LEU A 90 0.18 14.87 -11.88
CA LEU A 90 -0.13 15.28 -10.50
C LEU A 90 -0.20 14.06 -9.56
N ASP A 91 0.59 13.04 -9.87
CA ASP A 91 0.67 11.83 -9.07
C ASP A 91 1.53 12.09 -7.82
N SER A 92 0.99 11.81 -6.64
CA SER A 92 1.75 11.87 -5.39
C SER A 92 2.40 10.52 -5.12
N ILE A 93 3.70 10.50 -4.86
CA ILE A 93 4.46 9.26 -4.60
C ILE A 93 5.07 9.32 -3.20
N VAL A 94 4.81 8.27 -2.41
CA VAL A 94 5.42 8.06 -1.10
C VAL A 94 6.16 6.73 -1.09
N LYS A 95 7.42 6.76 -0.64
CA LYS A 95 8.30 5.60 -0.62
C LYS A 95 8.46 5.07 0.79
N PHE A 96 8.29 3.76 0.90
CA PHE A 96 8.47 2.99 2.11
C PHE A 96 9.59 1.98 1.90
N ARG A 97 10.47 1.81 2.88
CA ARG A 97 11.59 0.88 2.81
C ARG A 97 11.64 -0.03 4.04
N TRP A 98 12.11 -1.25 3.85
CA TRP A 98 12.47 -2.14 4.95
C TRP A 98 13.85 -1.78 5.51
N ASN A 99 13.95 -1.45 6.80
CA ASN A 99 15.22 -1.03 7.42
C ASN A 99 15.94 -2.14 8.22
N GLY A 100 15.47 -3.37 8.11
CA GLY A 100 16.00 -4.52 8.86
C GLY A 100 15.12 -4.95 10.04
N SER A 101 14.31 -4.05 10.59
CA SER A 101 13.39 -4.35 11.71
C SER A 101 11.93 -4.00 11.40
N GLY A 102 11.69 -3.00 10.56
CA GLY A 102 10.34 -2.54 10.22
C GLY A 102 10.30 -1.75 8.92
N VAL A 103 9.14 -1.15 8.68
CA VAL A 103 8.90 -0.30 7.52
C VAL A 103 9.06 1.16 7.92
N GLU A 104 9.90 1.88 7.20
CA GLU A 104 10.11 3.31 7.37
C GLU A 104 9.67 4.09 6.12
N LEU A 105 9.16 5.31 6.33
CA LEU A 105 8.91 6.26 5.26
C LEU A 105 10.24 6.94 4.92
N ILE A 106 10.68 6.84 3.66
CA ILE A 106 11.99 7.34 3.22
C ILE A 106 11.91 8.48 2.20
N GLY A 107 10.70 8.89 1.81
CA GLY A 107 10.52 10.07 0.98
C GLY A 107 9.09 10.24 0.50
N ASN A 108 8.69 11.50 0.38
CA ASN A 108 7.49 11.92 -0.34
C ASN A 108 7.95 12.84 -1.47
N THR A 109 7.54 12.55 -2.70
CA THR A 109 7.85 13.40 -3.85
C THR A 109 6.56 13.64 -4.61
N PRO A 110 6.07 14.90 -4.68
CA PRO A 110 5.12 15.28 -5.71
C PRO A 110 5.79 15.06 -7.08
N ARG A 111 5.11 14.43 -8.03
CA ARG A 111 5.52 14.46 -9.44
C ARG A 111 4.68 15.45 -10.21
#